data_AF-A0A934ILR2-F1
#
_entry.id   AF-A0A934ILR2-F1
#
_cell.length_a   1.000
_cell.length_b   1.000
_cell.length_c   1.000
_cell.angle_alpha   90.00
_cell.angle_beta   90.00
_cell.angle_gamma   90.00
#
_symmetry.space_group_name_H-M   'P 1'
#
loop_
_entity.id
_entity.type
_entity.pdbx_description
1 polymer ?
#
loop_
_entity_poly.entity_id
_entity_poly.type
_entity_poly.pdbx_seq_one_letter_code
_entity_poly.pdbx_strand_id
1 'polypeptide(L)'
;MTLLNSHRQIDCSGEQFNPYAVVNVSDKKRDIDTVLSRDAAPEEHMNAFFAEAETRKVERVGFKFMLGHNIRVLDHLLKTPDVTLIYVHRDNKLAQVSSWIKASSERKWAQNTVDEHVSKKIQVAPRKVSHIWHEYATTDALFSRVFEDLPHHKIKLEYRELFAPGFNERICGFLGVQPDRKMKSPLVKQGSNNILDRFQNPKAIENYFTTIGRADWLEPEL
;
A
#
# COMPACT_ATOMS: atom_id res chain seq x y z
N MET A 1 5.89 -4.18 -1.71
CA MET A 1 7.18 -3.45 -1.71
C MET A 1 8.27 -4.39 -2.11
N THR A 2 8.29 -4.67 -3.39
CA THR A 2 9.20 -5.65 -3.96
C THR A 2 10.00 -5.01 -5.10
N LEU A 3 9.44 -3.97 -5.73
CA LEU A 3 10.17 -3.14 -6.69
C LEU A 3 11.34 -2.41 -6.04
N LEU A 4 11.14 -1.65 -4.96
CA LEU A 4 12.25 -0.90 -4.34
C LEU A 4 13.35 -1.82 -3.82
N ASN A 5 13.01 -2.96 -3.21
CA ASN A 5 13.98 -3.98 -2.78
C ASN A 5 14.70 -4.70 -3.93
N SER A 6 14.27 -4.52 -5.18
CA SER A 6 15.05 -5.01 -6.33
C SER A 6 16.23 -4.10 -6.68
N HIS A 7 16.33 -2.93 -6.05
CA HIS A 7 17.45 -2.00 -6.19
C HIS A 7 18.49 -2.24 -5.09
N ARG A 8 19.76 -2.48 -5.46
CA ARG A 8 20.83 -2.84 -4.50
C ARG A 8 21.15 -1.79 -3.43
N GLN A 9 20.78 -0.53 -3.65
CA GLN A 9 21.04 0.58 -2.72
C GLN A 9 19.79 1.00 -1.91
N ILE A 10 18.69 0.26 -2.02
CA ILE A 10 17.46 0.53 -1.27
C ILE A 10 17.08 -0.70 -0.46
N ASP A 11 16.86 -0.50 0.84
CA ASP A 11 16.22 -1.48 1.70
C ASP A 11 14.86 -0.95 2.16
N CYS A 12 13.79 -1.57 1.69
CA CYS A 12 12.43 -1.16 1.96
C CYS A 12 11.67 -2.29 2.66
N SER A 13 11.72 -2.31 3.99
CA SER A 13 11.03 -3.33 4.79
C SER A 13 9.52 -3.29 4.58
N GLY A 14 8.84 -4.35 5.03
CA GLY A 14 7.39 -4.53 4.95
C GLY A 14 6.58 -3.53 5.80
N GLU A 15 5.43 -3.99 6.29
CA GLU A 15 4.56 -3.23 7.19
C GLU A 15 5.00 -3.43 8.65
N GLN A 16 5.95 -2.62 9.12
CA GLN A 16 6.52 -2.71 10.47
C GLN A 16 5.46 -2.50 11.57
N PHE A 17 4.43 -1.72 11.28
CA PHE A 17 3.34 -1.36 12.21
C PHE A 17 2.00 -2.01 11.85
N ASN A 18 2.00 -3.13 11.11
CA ASN A 18 0.75 -3.85 10.87
C ASN A 18 0.16 -4.33 12.22
N PRO A 19 -1.15 -4.15 12.46
CA PRO A 19 -1.77 -4.48 13.75
C PRO A 19 -1.72 -5.98 14.09
N TYR A 20 -1.45 -6.85 13.12
CA TYR A 20 -1.40 -8.30 13.31
C TYR A 20 0.00 -8.89 13.24
N ALA A 21 1.02 -8.12 12.83
CA ALA A 21 2.37 -8.63 12.63
C ALA A 21 3.42 -7.52 12.49
N VAL A 22 4.69 -7.83 12.75
CA VAL A 22 5.82 -7.09 12.16
C VAL A 22 6.15 -7.77 10.83
N VAL A 23 5.94 -7.09 9.71
CA VAL A 23 6.17 -7.64 8.37
C VAL A 23 7.49 -7.10 7.83
N ASN A 24 8.45 -7.98 7.59
CA ASN A 24 9.73 -7.66 6.95
C ASN A 24 9.73 -8.07 5.47
N VAL A 25 10.87 -7.94 4.79
CA VAL A 25 11.03 -8.35 3.39
C VAL A 25 10.90 -9.87 3.22
N SER A 26 11.58 -10.64 4.08
CA SER A 26 11.69 -12.10 3.97
C SER A 26 10.80 -12.86 4.95
N ASP A 27 10.41 -12.26 6.07
CA ASP A 27 9.64 -12.91 7.12
C ASP A 27 8.52 -12.02 7.69
N LYS A 28 7.68 -12.63 8.54
CA LYS A 28 6.62 -11.96 9.28
C LYS A 28 6.53 -12.54 10.68
N LYS A 29 6.60 -11.69 11.70
CA LYS A 29 6.49 -12.07 13.11
C LYS A 29 5.07 -11.76 13.58
N ARG A 30 4.35 -12.80 14.01
CA ARG A 30 2.93 -12.75 14.39
C ARG A 30 2.70 -13.09 15.87
N ASP A 31 3.76 -13.40 16.60
CA ASP A 31 3.67 -13.68 18.02
C ASP A 31 3.23 -12.41 18.77
N ILE A 32 2.39 -12.62 19.78
CA ILE A 32 1.77 -11.54 20.53
C ILE A 32 2.81 -10.71 21.29
N ASP A 33 3.90 -11.32 21.76
CA ASP A 33 4.95 -10.64 22.50
C ASP A 33 5.69 -9.61 21.64
N THR A 34 6.03 -9.96 20.39
CA THR A 34 6.62 -9.03 19.43
C THR A 34 5.67 -7.87 19.11
N VAL A 35 4.39 -8.16 18.88
CA VAL A 35 3.36 -7.14 18.59
C VAL A 35 3.19 -6.20 19.77
N LEU A 36 3.05 -6.73 21.00
CA LEU A 36 2.89 -5.94 22.22
C LEU A 36 4.13 -5.11 22.55
N SER A 37 5.33 -5.69 22.40
CA SER A 37 6.60 -4.99 22.64
C SER A 37 6.73 -3.76 21.74
N ARG A 38 6.45 -3.92 20.43
CA ARG A 38 6.37 -2.79 19.49
C ARG A 38 5.28 -1.79 19.88
N ASP A 39 4.06 -2.24 20.17
CA ASP A 39 2.93 -1.33 20.37
C ASP A 39 3.03 -0.55 21.70
N ALA A 40 3.76 -1.09 22.70
CA ALA A 40 4.09 -0.39 23.94
C ALA A 40 5.03 0.81 23.68
N ALA A 41 6.02 0.64 22.81
CA ALA A 41 7.03 1.64 22.48
C ALA A 41 7.27 1.75 20.96
N PRO A 42 6.28 2.22 20.18
CA PRO A 42 6.31 2.11 18.72
C PRO A 42 7.31 3.09 18.07
N GLU A 43 7.56 4.23 18.71
CA GLU A 43 8.59 5.19 18.29
C GLU A 43 10.01 4.64 18.54
N GLU A 44 10.24 3.96 19.67
CA GLU A 44 11.51 3.29 19.95
C GLU A 44 11.75 2.15 18.96
N HIS A 45 10.72 1.38 18.63
CA HIS A 45 10.78 0.35 17.58
C HIS A 45 11.16 0.95 16.22
N MET A 46 10.55 2.09 15.84
CA MET A 46 10.88 2.80 14.60
C MET A 46 12.34 3.28 14.59
N ASN A 47 12.80 3.88 15.69
CA ASN A 47 14.17 4.37 15.81
C ASN A 47 15.19 3.22 15.75
N ALA A 48 14.89 2.10 16.42
CA ALA A 48 15.70 0.90 16.35
C ALA A 48 15.77 0.34 14.91
N PHE A 49 14.65 0.35 14.17
CA PHE A 49 14.63 -0.04 12.76
C PHE A 49 15.59 0.81 11.92
N PHE A 50 15.55 2.14 12.05
CA PHE A 50 16.44 3.01 11.30
C PHE A 50 17.91 2.87 11.73
N ALA A 51 18.18 2.76 13.04
CA ALA A 51 19.52 2.55 13.56
C ALA A 51 20.13 1.22 13.09
N GLU A 52 19.36 0.14 13.05
CA GLU A 52 19.82 -1.14 12.50
C GLU A 52 20.13 -1.02 11.01
N ALA A 53 19.33 -0.25 10.27
CA ALA A 53 19.51 -0.08 8.84
C ALA A 53 20.76 0.71 8.45
N GLU A 54 21.28 1.59 9.32
CA GLU A 54 22.57 2.26 9.11
C GLU A 54 23.72 1.25 8.92
N THR A 55 23.57 0.02 9.44
CA THR A 55 24.56 -1.05 9.27
C THR A 55 24.53 -1.72 7.89
N ARG A 56 23.45 -1.54 7.11
CA ARG A 56 23.14 -2.36 5.92
C ARG A 56 23.85 -1.91 4.63
N LYS A 57 24.72 -0.90 4.66
CA LYS A 57 25.48 -0.37 3.50
C LYS A 57 24.59 -0.04 2.28
N VAL A 58 23.37 0.42 2.52
CA VAL A 58 22.44 0.93 1.50
C VAL A 58 22.35 2.45 1.57
N GLU A 59 21.94 3.11 0.48
CA GLU A 59 21.79 4.56 0.45
C GLU A 59 20.44 5.01 1.01
N ARG A 60 19.41 4.18 0.89
CA ARG A 60 18.06 4.45 1.37
C ARG A 60 17.52 3.29 2.17
N VAL A 61 16.87 3.62 3.28
CA VAL A 61 16.07 2.69 4.08
C VAL A 61 14.65 3.25 4.22
N GLY A 62 13.64 2.37 4.19
CA GLY A 62 12.29 2.73 4.62
C GLY A 62 11.42 1.51 4.92
N PHE A 63 10.16 1.76 5.21
CA PHE A 63 9.13 0.73 5.39
C PHE A 63 7.78 1.22 4.88
N LYS A 64 6.83 0.31 4.66
CA LYS A 64 5.44 0.70 4.36
C LYS A 64 4.68 1.00 5.61
N PHE A 65 3.99 2.12 5.56
CA PHE A 65 3.02 2.51 6.55
C PHE A 65 1.64 2.60 5.87
N MET A 66 0.64 1.93 6.44
CA MET A 66 -0.76 2.12 6.00
C MET A 66 -1.45 3.03 7.00
N LEU A 67 -2.30 3.92 6.51
CA LEU A 67 -3.13 4.75 7.37
C LEU A 67 -4.01 3.84 8.25
N GLY A 68 -4.03 4.13 9.55
CA GLY A 68 -4.70 3.32 10.58
C GLY A 68 -3.83 2.27 11.28
N HIS A 69 -2.56 2.11 10.91
CA HIS A 69 -1.66 1.16 11.56
C HIS A 69 -1.27 1.55 13.00
N ASN A 70 -0.65 2.72 13.19
CA ASN A 70 -0.30 3.22 14.52
C ASN A 70 -0.26 4.75 14.52
N ILE A 71 -1.15 5.40 15.28
CA ILE A 71 -1.29 6.87 15.25
C ILE A 71 -0.06 7.60 15.82
N ARG A 72 0.61 7.03 16.83
CA ARG A 72 1.81 7.63 17.44
C ARG A 72 2.95 7.68 16.43
N VAL A 73 3.12 6.61 15.65
CA VAL A 73 4.13 6.55 14.59
C VAL A 73 3.78 7.48 13.44
N LEU A 74 2.51 7.55 13.03
CA LEU A 74 2.10 8.51 12.00
C LEU A 74 2.43 9.94 12.43
N ASP A 75 2.03 10.33 13.64
CA ASP A 75 2.31 11.66 14.20
C ASP A 75 3.83 11.94 14.25
N HIS A 76 4.62 10.94 14.66
CA HIS A 76 6.08 11.04 14.66
C HIS A 76 6.65 11.24 13.24
N LEU A 77 6.27 10.41 12.26
CA LEU A 77 6.73 10.52 10.86
C LEU A 77 6.40 11.90 10.25
N LEU A 78 5.23 12.45 10.56
CA LEU A 78 4.81 13.78 10.10
C LEU A 78 5.61 14.92 10.76
N LYS A 79 6.34 14.66 11.84
CA LYS A 79 7.17 15.65 12.55
C LYS A 79 8.67 15.46 12.31
N THR A 80 9.09 14.36 11.68
CA THR A 80 10.50 14.08 11.38
C THR A 80 10.85 14.54 9.97
N PRO A 81 11.47 15.74 9.79
CA PRO A 81 11.64 16.37 8.48
C PRO A 81 12.60 15.61 7.56
N ASP A 82 13.54 14.85 8.12
CA ASP A 82 14.55 14.10 7.36
C ASP A 82 13.99 12.83 6.70
N VAL A 83 12.74 12.47 7.00
CA VAL A 83 12.08 11.32 6.36
C VAL A 83 11.57 11.72 4.98
N THR A 84 11.94 10.96 3.96
CA THR A 84 11.33 11.09 2.63
C THR A 84 9.98 10.37 2.60
N LEU A 85 8.93 11.04 2.12
CA LEU A 85 7.57 10.49 2.11
C LEU A 85 7.10 10.15 0.69
N ILE A 86 6.64 8.91 0.49
CA ILE A 86 5.97 8.48 -0.74
C ILE A 86 4.52 8.12 -0.39
N TYR A 87 3.58 8.94 -0.83
CA TYR A 87 2.15 8.66 -0.65
C TYR A 87 1.57 8.03 -1.91
N VAL A 88 1.21 6.75 -1.82
CA VAL A 88 0.51 6.04 -2.89
C VAL A 88 -1.00 6.01 -2.59
N HIS A 89 -1.79 6.62 -3.46
CA HIS A 89 -3.25 6.57 -3.41
C HIS A 89 -3.81 5.81 -4.62
N ARG A 90 -5.13 5.55 -4.61
CA ARG A 90 -5.83 4.88 -5.71
C ARG A 90 -7.15 5.57 -5.96
N ASP A 91 -7.31 6.17 -7.12
CA ASP A 91 -8.50 7.00 -7.40
C ASP A 91 -9.75 6.15 -7.61
N ASN A 92 -9.59 5.01 -8.27
CA ASN A 92 -10.67 4.04 -8.42
C ASN A 92 -10.90 3.28 -7.10
N LYS A 93 -11.82 3.79 -6.27
CA LYS A 93 -12.12 3.19 -4.96
C LYS A 93 -12.83 1.86 -5.04
N LEU A 94 -13.61 1.60 -6.08
CA LEU A 94 -14.20 0.27 -6.27
C LEU A 94 -13.09 -0.78 -6.43
N ALA A 95 -12.09 -0.45 -7.24
CA ALA A 95 -10.93 -1.30 -7.44
C ALA A 95 -10.16 -1.49 -6.11
N GLN A 96 -9.94 -0.41 -5.34
CA GLN A 96 -9.32 -0.48 -4.00
C GLN A 96 -10.10 -1.38 -3.02
N VAL A 97 -11.41 -1.20 -2.92
CA VAL A 97 -12.29 -1.98 -2.04
C VAL A 97 -12.30 -3.45 -2.44
N SER A 98 -12.39 -3.75 -3.73
CA SER A 98 -12.39 -5.14 -4.21
C SER A 98 -11.09 -5.86 -3.86
N SER A 99 -9.94 -5.19 -3.98
CA SER A 99 -8.63 -5.73 -3.56
C SER A 99 -8.59 -5.96 -2.05
N TRP A 100 -9.11 -5.01 -1.26
CA TRP A 100 -9.16 -5.15 0.20
C TRP A 100 -10.05 -6.31 0.64
N ILE A 101 -11.28 -6.44 0.09
CA ILE A 101 -12.20 -7.53 0.47
C ILE A 101 -11.58 -8.89 0.23
N LYS A 102 -10.92 -9.09 -0.93
CA LYS A 102 -10.21 -10.34 -1.21
C LYS A 102 -9.14 -10.61 -0.16
N ALA A 103 -8.22 -9.66 0.02
CA ALA A 103 -7.11 -9.83 0.94
C ALA A 103 -7.53 -10.04 2.41
N SER A 104 -8.57 -9.34 2.86
CA SER A 104 -9.15 -9.48 4.20
C SER A 104 -9.82 -10.83 4.42
N SER A 105 -10.52 -11.36 3.42
CA SER A 105 -11.25 -12.63 3.55
C SER A 105 -10.32 -13.81 3.80
N GLU A 106 -9.07 -13.71 3.35
CA GLU A 106 -8.14 -14.84 3.29
C GLU A 106 -6.82 -14.56 4.04
N ARG A 107 -6.68 -13.37 4.65
CA ARG A 107 -5.47 -12.92 5.37
C ARG A 107 -4.18 -13.02 4.53
N LYS A 108 -4.31 -12.90 3.20
CA LYS A 108 -3.22 -12.95 2.21
C LYS A 108 -3.21 -11.64 1.41
N TRP A 109 -2.16 -10.83 1.59
CA TRP A 109 -2.08 -9.47 1.04
C TRP A 109 -1.12 -9.32 -0.16
N ALA A 110 -0.32 -10.34 -0.47
CA ALA A 110 0.59 -10.40 -1.60
C ALA A 110 0.86 -11.87 -2.00
N GLN A 111 1.03 -12.14 -3.29
CA GLN A 111 1.38 -13.46 -3.84
C GLN A 111 2.44 -13.34 -4.94
N ASN A 112 3.30 -14.35 -5.01
CA ASN A 112 4.32 -14.50 -6.05
C ASN A 112 3.91 -15.54 -7.13
N THR A 113 2.78 -16.22 -6.93
CA THR A 113 2.25 -17.26 -7.83
C THR A 113 0.75 -17.05 -8.05
N VAL A 114 0.26 -17.39 -9.24
CA VAL A 114 -1.18 -17.43 -9.54
C VAL A 114 -1.75 -18.68 -8.89
N ASP A 115 -2.73 -18.52 -8.01
CA ASP A 115 -3.40 -19.60 -7.26
C ASP A 115 -4.90 -19.60 -7.66
N GLU A 116 -5.59 -20.75 -7.54
CA GLU A 116 -7.04 -20.90 -7.80
C GLU A 116 -7.86 -19.83 -7.05
N HIS A 117 -7.36 -19.43 -5.89
CA HIS A 117 -7.86 -18.33 -5.08
C HIS A 117 -8.08 -16.99 -5.82
N VAL A 118 -7.26 -16.66 -6.83
CA VAL A 118 -7.45 -15.43 -7.63
C VAL A 118 -8.82 -15.45 -8.34
N SER A 119 -9.32 -16.64 -8.67
CA SER A 119 -10.60 -16.86 -9.36
C SER A 119 -11.83 -16.72 -8.45
N LYS A 120 -11.67 -16.78 -7.12
CA LYS A 120 -12.80 -16.67 -6.20
C LYS A 120 -13.44 -15.29 -6.31
N LYS A 121 -14.73 -15.29 -6.63
CA LYS A 121 -15.52 -14.07 -6.77
C LYS A 121 -15.93 -13.53 -5.39
N ILE A 122 -15.93 -12.21 -5.29
CA ILE A 122 -16.31 -11.49 -4.09
C ILE A 122 -17.82 -11.56 -3.91
N GLN A 123 -18.26 -12.16 -2.82
CA GLN A 123 -19.64 -12.16 -2.39
C GLN A 123 -19.86 -10.99 -1.43
N VAL A 124 -20.35 -9.87 -1.97
CA VAL A 124 -20.59 -8.65 -1.18
C VAL A 124 -21.79 -7.89 -1.73
N ALA A 125 -22.58 -7.29 -0.83
CA ALA A 125 -23.66 -6.40 -1.20
C ALA A 125 -23.15 -4.98 -1.52
N PRO A 126 -23.77 -4.24 -2.46
CA PRO A 126 -23.36 -2.87 -2.78
C PRO A 126 -23.29 -1.95 -1.57
N ARG A 127 -24.17 -2.12 -0.56
CA ARG A 127 -24.13 -1.34 0.69
C ARG A 127 -22.84 -1.50 1.48
N LYS A 128 -22.25 -2.70 1.52
CA LYS A 128 -20.97 -2.92 2.20
C LYS A 128 -19.82 -2.32 1.41
N VAL A 129 -19.85 -2.43 0.08
CA VAL A 129 -18.88 -1.74 -0.80
C VAL A 129 -18.98 -0.22 -0.62
N SER A 130 -20.21 0.31 -0.56
CA SER A 130 -20.51 1.72 -0.29
C SER A 130 -19.81 2.23 0.95
N HIS A 131 -20.01 1.54 2.07
CA HIS A 131 -19.41 1.89 3.34
C HIS A 131 -17.87 1.95 3.24
N ILE A 132 -17.24 0.89 2.73
CA ILE A 132 -15.78 0.80 2.70
C ILE A 132 -15.17 1.85 1.74
N TRP A 133 -15.78 2.11 0.58
CA TRP A 133 -15.22 3.09 -0.34
C TRP A 133 -15.30 4.51 0.22
N HIS A 134 -16.36 4.83 0.97
CA HIS A 134 -16.47 6.10 1.68
C HIS A 134 -15.41 6.25 2.79
N GLU A 135 -15.09 5.18 3.53
CA GLU A 135 -13.99 5.20 4.52
C GLU A 135 -12.65 5.52 3.84
N TYR A 136 -12.35 4.87 2.71
CA TYR A 136 -11.13 5.15 1.95
C TYR A 136 -11.11 6.56 1.36
N ALA A 137 -12.20 6.99 0.73
CA ALA A 137 -12.29 8.33 0.15
C ALA A 137 -12.15 9.43 1.21
N THR A 138 -12.75 9.24 2.39
CA THR A 138 -12.63 10.17 3.51
C THR A 138 -11.21 10.21 4.05
N THR A 139 -10.60 9.04 4.26
CA THR A 139 -9.23 8.93 4.75
C THR A 139 -8.25 9.63 3.80
N ASP A 140 -8.37 9.38 2.49
CA ASP A 140 -7.51 10.02 1.49
C ASP A 140 -7.76 11.52 1.37
N ALA A 141 -9.01 11.98 1.48
CA ALA A 141 -9.33 13.41 1.45
C ALA A 141 -8.74 14.17 2.64
N LEU A 142 -8.79 13.58 3.84
CA LEU A 142 -8.20 14.15 5.04
C LEU A 142 -6.67 14.13 4.97
N PHE A 143 -6.09 12.97 4.64
CA PHE A 143 -4.64 12.81 4.61
C PHE A 143 -3.98 13.59 3.48
N SER A 144 -4.59 13.68 2.29
CA SER A 144 -4.02 14.43 1.16
C SER A 144 -3.78 15.89 1.52
N ARG A 145 -4.69 16.53 2.24
CA ARG A 145 -4.54 17.93 2.68
C ARG A 145 -3.35 18.09 3.62
N VAL A 146 -3.27 17.23 4.63
CA VAL A 146 -2.12 17.21 5.55
C VAL A 146 -0.84 17.00 4.76
N PHE A 147 -0.81 15.99 3.88
CA PHE A 147 0.34 15.62 3.08
C PHE A 147 0.82 16.77 2.20
N GLU A 148 -0.07 17.55 1.59
CA GLU A 148 0.25 18.68 0.72
C GLU A 148 0.96 19.83 1.46
N ASP A 149 0.67 20.02 2.75
CA ASP A 149 1.25 21.11 3.57
C ASP A 149 2.59 20.73 4.25
N LEU A 150 2.97 19.45 4.23
CA LEU A 150 4.21 18.98 4.89
C LEU A 150 5.51 19.58 4.28
N PRO A 151 6.53 19.91 5.08
CA PRO A 151 7.80 20.41 4.56
C PRO A 151 8.74 19.32 4.01
N HIS A 152 8.37 18.04 4.12
CA HIS A 152 9.21 16.90 3.73
C HIS A 152 9.56 16.88 2.25
N HIS A 153 10.68 16.23 1.92
CA HIS A 153 10.91 15.73 0.57
C HIS A 153 9.89 14.63 0.27
N LYS A 154 8.90 14.93 -0.59
CA LYS A 154 7.71 14.09 -0.72
C LYS A 154 7.20 13.98 -2.16
N ILE A 155 6.56 12.86 -2.47
CA ILE A 155 5.87 12.63 -3.74
C ILE A 155 4.53 11.92 -3.51
N LYS A 156 3.51 12.36 -4.25
CA LYS A 156 2.20 11.71 -4.35
C LYS A 156 2.12 10.93 -5.66
N LEU A 157 1.65 9.69 -5.58
CA LEU A 157 1.55 8.77 -6.72
C LEU A 157 0.17 8.11 -6.73
N GLU A 158 -0.52 8.15 -7.86
CA GLU A 158 -1.67 7.30 -8.12
C GLU A 158 -1.19 5.89 -8.47
N TYR A 159 -1.93 4.88 -8.01
CA TYR A 159 -1.55 3.47 -8.14
C TYR A 159 -1.21 3.05 -9.58
N ARG A 160 -1.91 3.55 -10.60
CA ARG A 160 -1.62 3.23 -12.02
C ARG A 160 -0.27 3.75 -12.47
N GLU A 161 0.22 4.85 -11.88
CA GLU A 161 1.51 5.44 -12.24
C GLU A 161 2.67 4.49 -11.93
N LEU A 162 2.50 3.56 -10.97
CA LEU A 162 3.51 2.55 -10.64
C LEU A 162 3.77 1.57 -11.80
N PHE A 163 2.87 1.52 -12.78
CA PHE A 163 2.95 0.66 -13.97
C PHE A 163 3.30 1.45 -15.24
N ALA A 164 3.42 2.77 -15.15
CA ALA A 164 3.72 3.60 -16.30
C ALA A 164 5.17 3.38 -16.79
N PRO A 165 5.43 3.47 -18.10
CA PRO A 165 6.79 3.51 -18.63
C PRO A 165 7.60 4.63 -17.96
N GLY A 166 8.85 4.35 -17.61
CA GLY A 166 9.73 5.33 -16.95
C GLY A 166 9.53 5.49 -15.44
N PHE A 167 8.64 4.71 -14.81
CA PHE A 167 8.39 4.82 -13.37
C PHE A 167 9.64 4.53 -12.52
N ASN A 168 10.46 3.54 -12.92
CA ASN A 168 11.69 3.18 -12.22
C ASN A 168 12.67 4.36 -12.16
N GLU A 169 12.87 5.05 -13.28
CA GLU A 169 13.73 6.22 -13.38
C GLU A 169 13.19 7.37 -12.53
N ARG A 170 11.88 7.61 -12.58
CA ARG A 170 11.20 8.63 -11.76
C ARG A 170 11.40 8.38 -10.27
N ILE A 171 11.14 7.16 -9.79
CA ILE A 171 11.21 6.86 -8.36
C ILE A 171 12.67 6.83 -7.87
N CYS A 172 13.61 6.35 -8.68
CA CYS A 172 15.04 6.39 -8.34
C CYS A 172 15.55 7.83 -8.28
N GLY A 173 15.18 8.67 -9.26
CA GLY A 173 15.51 10.10 -9.27
C GLY A 173 14.94 10.84 -8.07
N PHE A 174 13.68 10.56 -7.70
CA PHE A 174 13.07 11.10 -6.48
C PHE A 174 13.83 10.68 -5.21
N LEU A 175 14.25 9.41 -5.12
CA LEU A 175 15.03 8.90 -4.02
C LEU A 175 16.53 9.29 -4.08
N GLY A 176 16.98 9.95 -5.14
CA GLY A 176 18.38 10.33 -5.32
C GLY A 176 19.34 9.15 -5.49
N VAL A 177 18.87 8.00 -5.99
CA VAL A 177 19.70 6.84 -6.34
C VAL A 177 19.79 6.69 -7.86
N GLN A 178 20.84 6.05 -8.37
CA GLN A 178 20.97 5.79 -9.80
C GLN A 178 19.98 4.73 -10.27
N PRO A 179 19.23 4.92 -11.37
CA PRO A 179 18.29 3.91 -11.84
C PRO A 179 18.98 2.56 -12.14
N ASP A 180 18.45 1.47 -11.60
CA ASP A 180 18.87 0.11 -11.96
C ASP A 180 17.89 -0.50 -12.96
N ARG A 181 18.39 -0.78 -14.18
CA ARG A 181 17.61 -1.39 -15.27
C ARG A 181 17.08 -2.78 -14.93
N LYS A 182 17.64 -3.45 -13.92
CA LYS A 182 17.19 -4.77 -13.45
C LYS A 182 16.03 -4.69 -12.47
N MET A 183 15.62 -3.48 -12.05
CA MET A 183 14.50 -3.33 -11.13
C MET A 183 13.22 -3.90 -11.73
N LYS A 184 12.67 -4.90 -11.04
CA LYS A 184 11.41 -5.53 -11.41
C LYS A 184 10.68 -5.95 -10.15
N SER A 185 9.38 -5.65 -10.10
CA SER A 185 8.53 -6.20 -9.06
C SER A 185 8.30 -7.70 -9.33
N PRO A 186 8.64 -8.62 -8.41
CA PRO A 186 8.20 -10.01 -8.48
C PRO A 186 6.70 -10.19 -8.21
N LEU A 187 6.01 -9.16 -7.69
CA LEU A 187 4.57 -9.25 -7.42
C LEU A 187 3.79 -9.17 -8.73
N VAL A 188 2.91 -10.14 -8.92
CA VAL A 188 1.93 -10.16 -10.00
C VAL A 188 0.64 -9.55 -9.48
N LYS A 189 -0.04 -8.75 -10.33
CA LYS A 189 -1.35 -8.20 -10.00
C LYS A 189 -2.33 -9.31 -9.65
N GLN A 190 -3.03 -9.14 -8.53
CA GLN A 190 -4.07 -10.06 -8.09
C GLN A 190 -5.44 -9.58 -8.60
N GLY A 191 -6.16 -10.44 -9.29
CA GLY A 191 -7.51 -10.19 -9.81
C GLY A 191 -7.54 -9.59 -11.22
N SER A 192 -8.71 -9.73 -11.87
CA SER A 192 -8.94 -9.23 -13.24
C SER A 192 -8.74 -7.72 -13.34
N ASN A 193 -8.18 -7.24 -14.46
CA ASN A 193 -8.10 -5.81 -14.75
C ASN A 193 -9.49 -5.19 -14.92
N ASN A 194 -10.45 -5.99 -15.43
CA ASN A 194 -11.86 -5.65 -15.45
C ASN A 194 -12.45 -5.88 -14.06
N ILE A 195 -12.94 -4.81 -13.44
CA ILE A 195 -13.31 -4.79 -12.02
C ILE A 195 -14.58 -5.61 -11.76
N LEU A 196 -15.54 -5.60 -12.69
CA LEU A 196 -16.81 -6.33 -12.52
C LEU A 196 -16.61 -7.84 -12.43
N ASP A 197 -15.60 -8.39 -13.11
CA ASP A 197 -15.26 -9.82 -13.06
C ASP A 197 -14.91 -10.32 -11.65
N ARG A 198 -14.52 -9.40 -10.76
CA ARG A 198 -14.14 -9.72 -9.38
C ARG A 198 -15.33 -10.08 -8.52
N PHE A 199 -16.55 -9.72 -8.89
CA PHE A 199 -17.74 -9.83 -8.06
C PHE A 199 -18.64 -10.99 -8.49
N GLN A 200 -19.28 -11.65 -7.52
CA GLN A 200 -20.24 -12.72 -7.81
C GLN A 200 -21.51 -12.18 -8.45
N ASN A 201 -21.95 -10.98 -8.05
CA ASN A 201 -23.10 -10.27 -8.62
C ASN A 201 -22.66 -8.94 -9.26
N PRO A 202 -22.06 -8.97 -10.46
CA PRO A 202 -21.53 -7.78 -11.12
C PRO A 202 -22.61 -6.74 -11.44
N LYS A 203 -23.80 -7.17 -11.85
CA LYS A 203 -24.91 -6.27 -12.22
C LYS A 203 -25.36 -5.38 -11.06
N ALA A 204 -25.38 -5.91 -9.84
CA ALA A 204 -25.72 -5.10 -8.66
C ALA A 204 -24.66 -4.03 -8.35
N ILE A 205 -23.38 -4.33 -8.60
CA ILE A 205 -22.27 -3.38 -8.43
C ILE A 205 -22.32 -2.31 -9.53
N GLU A 206 -22.43 -2.74 -10.78
CA GLU A 206 -22.58 -1.86 -11.96
C GLU A 206 -23.74 -0.88 -11.77
N ASN A 207 -24.94 -1.38 -11.48
CA ASN A 207 -26.12 -0.53 -11.26
C ASN A 207 -25.88 0.53 -10.17
N TYR A 208 -25.24 0.14 -9.05
CA TYR A 208 -24.94 1.06 -7.96
C TYR A 208 -23.97 2.17 -8.40
N PHE A 209 -22.83 1.82 -9.01
CA PHE A 209 -21.80 2.79 -9.40
C PHE A 209 -22.22 3.70 -10.55
N THR A 210 -23.01 3.20 -11.50
CA THR A 210 -23.63 4.04 -12.54
C THR A 210 -24.61 5.03 -11.91
N THR A 211 -25.47 4.57 -10.99
CA THR A 211 -26.49 5.43 -10.35
C THR A 211 -25.88 6.59 -9.56
N ILE A 212 -24.74 6.37 -8.88
CA ILE A 212 -24.07 7.42 -8.09
C ILE A 212 -23.11 8.29 -8.89
N GLY A 213 -23.07 8.19 -10.23
CA GLY A 213 -22.18 8.98 -11.08
C GLY A 213 -20.70 8.61 -10.96
N ARG A 214 -20.42 7.32 -10.74
CA ARG A 214 -19.06 6.75 -10.64
C ARG A 214 -18.86 5.58 -11.61
N ALA A 215 -19.45 5.68 -12.80
CA ALA A 215 -19.32 4.67 -13.85
C ALA A 215 -17.86 4.56 -14.35
N ASP A 216 -17.07 5.63 -14.23
CA ASP A 216 -15.63 5.64 -14.51
C ASP A 216 -14.85 4.63 -13.67
N TRP A 217 -15.38 4.21 -12.51
CA TRP A 217 -14.75 3.19 -11.68
C TRP A 217 -15.01 1.75 -12.15
N LEU A 218 -15.84 1.56 -13.18
CA LEU A 218 -16.12 0.26 -13.78
C LEU A 218 -15.13 -0.10 -14.89
N GLU A 219 -14.42 0.91 -15.43
CA GLU A 219 -13.41 0.76 -16.46
C GLU A 219 -12.21 -0.07 -16.00
N PRO A 220 -11.38 -0.58 -16.95
CA PRO A 220 -10.15 -1.27 -16.60
C PRO A 220 -9.27 -0.45 -15.65
N GLU A 221 -8.72 -1.11 -14.63
CA GLU A 221 -7.97 -0.42 -13.58
C GLU A 221 -6.61 0.13 -14.05
N LEU A 222 -5.90 -0.63 -14.89
CA LEU A 222 -4.58 -0.31 -15.43
C LEU A 222 -4.65 -0.16 -16.95
#